data_AF-A0A9N9H5J2-F1
#
_entry.id   AF-A0A9N9H5J2-F1
#
_cell.length_a   1.000
_cell.length_b   1.000
_cell.length_c   1.000
_cell.angle_alpha   90.00
_cell.angle_beta   90.00
_cell.angle_gamma   90.00
#
_symmetry.space_group_name_H-M   'P 1'
#
loop_
_entity.id
_entity.type
_entity.pdbx_description
1 polymer ?
#
loop_
_entity_poly.entity_id
_entity_poly.type
_entity_poly.pdbx_seq_one_letter_code
_entity_poly.pdbx_strand_id
1 'polypeptide(L)'
;SESNIELEVLIEYNSTEDFSKTDRKLPKKILKEIHFLTVVAKANATIQYQIIQKKYKTRIHRPDLYNAISRFHYNSELEKNDTRLLLKRLYKKKIKDPH
;
A
#
# COMPACT_ATOMS: atom_id res chain seq x y z
N SER A 1 -34.80 16.51 19.25
CA SER A 1 -33.59 17.33 19.13
C SER A 1 -32.52 16.47 18.48
N GLU A 2 -32.60 16.30 17.16
CA GLU A 2 -31.76 15.40 16.35
C GLU A 2 -30.33 15.96 16.12
N SER A 3 -30.12 17.23 16.45
CA SER A 3 -28.85 17.96 16.31
C SER A 3 -27.71 17.43 17.18
N ASN A 4 -27.98 16.66 18.24
CA ASN A 4 -26.93 16.14 19.13
C ASN A 4 -26.33 14.83 18.63
N ILE A 5 -27.08 14.02 17.87
CA ILE A 5 -26.62 12.71 17.39
C ILE A 5 -25.59 12.90 16.27
N GLU A 6 -25.81 13.86 15.36
CA GLU A 6 -24.85 14.17 14.29
C GLU A 6 -23.51 14.68 14.85
N LEU A 7 -23.53 15.44 15.94
CA LEU A 7 -22.31 15.94 16.60
C LEU A 7 -21.54 14.83 17.30
N GLU A 8 -22.21 13.89 17.97
CA GLU A 8 -21.55 12.72 18.58
C GLU A 8 -20.92 11.81 17.53
N VAL A 9 -21.62 11.57 16.41
CA VAL A 9 -21.09 10.78 15.29
C VAL A 9 -19.90 11.47 14.62
N LEU A 10 -19.92 12.80 14.48
CA LEU A 10 -18.79 13.58 13.96
C LEU A 10 -17.60 13.60 14.93
N ILE A 11 -17.84 13.61 16.23
CA ILE A 11 -16.77 13.53 17.24
C ILE A 11 -16.18 12.12 17.24
N GLU A 12 -16.99 11.07 17.21
CA GLU A 12 -16.52 9.67 17.14
C GLU A 12 -15.75 9.40 15.84
N TYR A 13 -16.24 9.87 14.69
CA TYR A 13 -15.56 9.76 13.40
C TYR A 13 -14.20 10.51 13.37
N ASN A 14 -14.07 11.58 14.16
CA ASN A 14 -12.82 12.33 14.29
C ASN A 14 -11.95 11.90 15.49
N SER A 15 -12.46 11.06 16.41
CA SER A 15 -11.81 10.70 17.67
C SER A 15 -11.15 9.32 17.66
N THR A 16 -11.12 8.60 16.53
CA THR A 16 -10.39 7.32 16.43
C THR A 16 -9.40 7.30 15.29
N GLU A 17 -8.37 8.15 15.35
CA GLU A 17 -7.06 7.78 14.81
C GLU A 17 -5.98 8.07 15.85
N ASP A 18 -6.22 7.62 17.08
CA ASP A 18 -5.16 7.43 18.06
C ASP A 18 -4.32 6.23 17.57
N PHE A 19 -3.35 6.53 16.69
CA PHE A 19 -2.41 5.55 16.17
C PHE A 19 -1.59 4.99 17.34
N SER A 20 -2.05 3.86 17.90
CA SER A 20 -1.28 3.09 18.85
C SER A 20 0.12 2.87 18.27
N LYS A 21 1.15 3.25 19.02
CA LYS A 21 2.56 3.22 18.58
C LYS A 21 3.04 1.81 18.18
N THR A 22 2.27 0.78 18.43
CA THR A 22 2.62 -0.64 18.32
C THR A 22 2.01 -1.36 17.12
N ASP A 23 1.00 -0.80 16.45
CA ASP A 23 0.41 -1.39 15.23
C ASP A 23 0.39 -0.38 14.06
N ARG A 24 1.58 0.12 13.69
CA ARG A 24 1.76 1.01 12.53
C ARG A 24 1.58 0.25 11.22
N LYS A 25 0.36 -0.16 10.92
CA LYS A 25 0.00 -0.75 9.63
C LYS A 25 -0.31 0.37 8.65
N LEU A 26 0.51 0.47 7.61
CA LEU A 26 0.23 1.39 6.50
C LEU A 26 -1.15 1.06 5.91
N PRO A 27 -2.03 2.07 5.70
CA PRO A 27 -3.31 1.88 5.05
C PRO A 27 -3.16 1.17 3.71
N LYS A 28 -4.08 0.26 3.37
CA LYS A 28 -4.03 -0.52 2.12
C LYS A 28 -3.87 0.34 0.87
N LYS A 29 -4.50 1.53 0.84
CA LYS A 29 -4.38 2.52 -0.25
C LYS A 29 -2.94 3.01 -0.43
N ILE A 30 -2.24 3.29 0.67
CA ILE A 30 -0.85 3.75 0.68
C ILE A 30 0.09 2.60 0.29
N LEU A 31 -0.16 1.38 0.77
CA LEU A 31 0.62 0.20 0.37
C LEU A 31 0.54 -0.07 -1.14
N LYS A 32 -0.64 0.07 -1.76
CA LYS A 32 -0.81 -0.06 -3.22
C LYS A 32 -0.02 1.02 -3.96
N GLU A 33 -0.03 2.25 -3.46
CA GLU A 33 0.76 3.35 -4.04
C GLU A 33 2.26 3.05 -3.95
N ILE A 34 2.76 2.63 -2.79
CA ILE A 34 4.17 2.28 -2.59
C ILE A 34 4.57 1.15 -3.53
N HIS A 35 3.73 0.12 -3.69
CA HIS A 35 3.98 -0.96 -4.63
C HIS A 35 4.11 -0.44 -6.07
N PHE A 36 3.18 0.40 -6.53
CA PHE A 36 3.25 0.99 -7.87
C PHE A 36 4.52 1.82 -8.06
N LEU A 37 4.80 2.73 -7.12
CA LEU A 37 5.95 3.62 -7.21
C LEU A 37 7.28 2.85 -7.18
N THR A 38 7.33 1.74 -6.45
CA THR A 38 8.53 0.90 -6.32
C THR A 38 8.72 -0.01 -7.53
N VAL A 39 7.72 -0.83 -7.87
CA VAL A 39 7.86 -1.90 -8.86
C VAL A 39 7.71 -1.39 -10.28
N VAL A 40 6.76 -0.46 -10.51
CA VAL A 40 6.41 0.03 -11.85
C VAL A 40 7.17 1.31 -12.15
N ALA A 41 7.04 2.34 -11.30
CA ALA A 41 7.64 3.65 -11.56
C ALA A 41 9.14 3.71 -11.20
N LYS A 42 9.65 2.73 -10.44
CA LYS A 42 11.05 2.66 -9.97
C LYS A 42 11.53 3.96 -9.32
N ALA A 43 10.63 4.65 -8.61
CA ALA A 43 10.93 5.92 -7.95
C ALA A 43 11.78 5.68 -6.70
N ASN A 44 12.73 6.58 -6.42
CA ASN A 44 13.54 6.49 -5.21
C ASN A 44 12.71 6.80 -3.94
N ALA A 45 13.18 6.32 -2.78
CA ALA A 45 12.44 6.40 -1.52
C ALA A 45 12.09 7.85 -1.10
N THR A 46 12.95 8.82 -1.37
CA THR A 46 12.71 10.24 -1.05
C THR A 46 11.54 10.79 -1.84
N ILE A 47 11.50 10.52 -3.14
CA ILE A 47 10.41 10.94 -4.01
C ILE A 47 9.11 10.22 -3.62
N GLN A 48 9.18 8.91 -3.34
CA GLN A 48 8.01 8.16 -2.86
C GLN A 48 7.42 8.77 -1.58
N TYR A 49 8.27 9.11 -0.61
CA TYR A 49 7.83 9.76 0.63
C TYR A 49 7.11 11.09 0.35
N GLN A 50 7.68 11.94 -0.49
CA GLN A 50 7.07 13.24 -0.85
C GLN A 50 5.73 13.06 -1.56
N ILE A 51 5.64 12.13 -2.52
CA ILE A 51 4.40 11.84 -3.24
C ILE A 51 3.31 11.38 -2.28
N ILE A 52 3.62 10.42 -1.40
CA ILE A 52 2.62 9.87 -0.47
C ILE A 52 2.15 10.94 0.52
N GLN A 53 3.08 11.73 1.06
CA GLN A 53 2.73 12.84 1.95
C GLN A 53 1.82 13.85 1.28
N LYS A 54 2.14 14.28 0.05
CA LYS A 54 1.35 15.28 -0.67
C LYS A 54 -0.02 14.73 -1.09
N LYS A 55 -0.07 13.50 -1.60
CA LYS A 55 -1.28 12.87 -2.14
C LYS A 55 -2.28 12.51 -1.05
N TYR A 56 -1.81 11.92 0.04
CA TYR A 56 -2.67 11.40 1.10
C TYR A 56 -2.80 12.37 2.29
N LYS A 57 -2.12 13.52 2.24
CA LYS A 57 -2.09 14.55 3.30
C LYS A 57 -1.84 13.96 4.69
N THR A 58 -1.06 12.88 4.77
CA THR A 58 -0.79 12.13 6.00
C THR A 58 0.70 11.94 6.20
N ARG A 59 1.11 11.91 7.47
CA ARG A 59 2.50 11.70 7.85
C ARG A 59 2.74 10.21 8.08
N ILE A 60 3.30 9.56 7.08
CA ILE A 60 3.80 8.19 7.23
C ILE A 60 5.15 8.19 7.95
N HIS A 61 5.39 7.17 8.76
CA HIS A 61 6.71 6.95 9.34
C HIS A 61 7.68 6.43 8.26
N ARG A 62 8.86 7.03 8.18
CA ARG A 62 9.90 6.64 7.22
C ARG A 62 10.29 5.16 7.33
N PRO A 63 10.50 4.58 8.53
CA PRO A 63 10.80 3.15 8.64
C PRO A 63 9.76 2.25 7.98
N ASP A 64 8.47 2.57 8.12
CA ASP A 64 7.39 1.78 7.53
C ASP A 64 7.41 1.85 6.00
N LEU A 65 7.71 3.04 5.46
CA LEU A 65 7.93 3.21 4.01
C LEU A 65 9.11 2.38 3.53
N TYR A 66 10.27 2.48 4.18
CA TYR A 66 11.47 1.73 3.78
C TYR A 66 11.24 0.22 3.87
N ASN A 67 10.60 -0.25 4.94
CA ASN A 67 10.24 -1.66 5.09
C ASN A 67 9.31 -2.13 3.96
N ALA A 68 8.33 -1.32 3.56
CA ALA A 68 7.45 -1.64 2.44
C ALA A 68 8.20 -1.68 1.10
N ILE A 69 9.06 -0.68 0.82
CA ILE A 69 9.88 -0.63 -0.39
C ILE A 69 10.78 -1.87 -0.50
N SER A 70 11.52 -2.19 0.56
CA SER A 70 12.41 -3.36 0.59
C SER A 70 11.66 -4.66 0.36
N ARG A 71 10.48 -4.83 0.98
CA ARG A 71 9.62 -6.00 0.76
C ARG A 71 9.17 -6.11 -0.70
N PHE A 72 8.78 -5.01 -1.33
CA PHE A 72 8.35 -5.05 -2.73
C PHE A 72 9.49 -5.25 -3.72
N HIS A 73 10.68 -4.72 -3.46
CA HIS A 73 11.87 -5.06 -4.24
C HIS A 73 12.15 -6.57 -4.18
N TYR A 74 12.26 -7.13 -2.98
CA TYR A 74 12.51 -8.56 -2.79
C TYR A 74 11.48 -9.42 -3.50
N ASN A 75 10.19 -9.10 -3.35
CA ASN A 75 9.12 -9.83 -4.02
C ASN A 75 9.18 -9.67 -5.55
N SER A 76 9.54 -8.49 -6.06
CA SER A 76 9.67 -8.26 -7.51
C SER A 76 10.82 -9.03 -8.12
N GLU A 77 11.92 -9.23 -7.38
CA GLU A 77 13.06 -10.03 -7.82
C GLU A 77 12.74 -11.53 -7.74
N LEU A 78 12.07 -11.98 -6.68
CA LEU A 78 11.53 -13.34 -6.59
C LEU A 78 10.58 -13.66 -7.74
N GLU A 79 9.64 -12.76 -8.07
CA GLU A 79 8.71 -12.98 -9.18
C GLU A 79 9.42 -13.05 -10.55
N LYS A 80 10.53 -12.31 -10.73
CA LYS A 80 11.34 -12.39 -11.96
C LYS A 80 12.12 -13.69 -12.05
N ASN A 81 12.63 -14.18 -10.92
CA ASN A 81 13.53 -15.33 -10.87
C ASN A 81 12.79 -16.67 -10.72
N ASP A 82 11.53 -16.67 -10.26
CA ASP A 82 10.74 -17.88 -10.11
C ASP A 82 10.10 -18.29 -11.45
N THR A 83 10.90 -18.96 -12.27
CA THR A 83 10.50 -19.58 -13.54
C THR A 83 9.30 -20.50 -13.38
N ARG A 84 9.09 -21.12 -12.21
CA ARG A 84 7.91 -21.92 -11.88
C ARG A 84 6.63 -21.07 -11.75
N LEU A 85 6.74 -19.86 -11.19
CA LEU A 85 5.62 -18.93 -11.07
C LEU A 85 5.22 -18.36 -12.45
N LEU A 86 6.21 -18.02 -13.29
CA LEU A 86 6.00 -17.62 -14.67
C LEU A 86 5.31 -18.73 -15.48
N LEU A 87 5.79 -19.97 -15.34
CA LEU A 87 5.19 -21.15 -15.98
C LEU A 87 3.73 -21.34 -15.54
N LYS A 88 3.44 -21.24 -14.24
CA LYS A 88 2.08 -21.36 -13.70
C LYS A 88 1.14 -20.23 -14.18
N ARG A 89 1.65 -19.00 -14.33
CA ARG A 89 0.90 -17.87 -14.91
C ARG A 89 0.61 -18.09 -16.41
N LEU A 90 1.56 -18.63 -17.17
CA LEU A 90 1.37 -18.97 -18.59
C LEU A 90 0.32 -20.06 -18.79
N TYR A 91 0.37 -21.14 -17.99
CA TYR A 91 -0.65 -22.20 -18.04
C TYR A 91 -2.05 -21.66 -17.72
N LYS A 92 -2.19 -20.79 -16.71
CA LYS A 92 -3.48 -20.15 -16.40
C LYS A 92 -4.01 -19.25 -17.52
N LYS A 93 -3.12 -18.59 -18.29
CA LYS A 93 -3.53 -17.79 -19.46
C LYS A 93 -3.95 -18.68 -20.64
N LYS A 94 -3.26 -19.79 -20.90
CA LYS A 94 -3.63 -20.74 -21.96
C LYS A 94 -5.01 -21.38 -21.75
N ILE A 95 -5.43 -21.60 -20.52
CA ILE A 95 -6.76 -22.17 -20.21
C ILE A 95 -7.89 -21.16 -20.51
N LYS A 96 -7.58 -19.88 -20.65
CA LYS A 96 -8.57 -18.81 -20.93
C LYS A 96 -8.74 -18.45 -22.41
N ASP A 97 -7.93 -19.01 -23.30
CA ASP A 97 -8.19 -19.01 -24.74
C ASP A 97 -8.63 -20.44 -25.14
N PRO A 98 -9.91 -20.80 -24.95
CA PRO A 98 -10.46 -21.96 -25.62
C PRO A 98 -10.73 -21.53 -27.05
N HIS A 99 -9.89 -22.01 -27.97
CA HIS A 99 -10.31 -22.10 -29.35
C HIS A 99 -11.35 -23.23 -29.49
#